data_AF-A0A557QJT7-F1
#
_entry.id   AF-A0A557QJT7-F1
#
_cell.length_a   1.000
_cell.length_b   1.000
_cell.length_c   1.000
_cell.angle_alpha   90.00
_cell.angle_beta   90.00
_cell.angle_gamma   90.00
#
_symmetry.space_group_name_H-M   'P 1'
#
loop_
_entity.id
_entity.type
_entity.pdbx_description
1 polymer ?
#
loop_
_entity_poly.entity_id
_entity_poly.type
_entity_poly.pdbx_seq_one_letter_code
_entity_poly.pdbx_strand_id
1 'polypeptide(L)'
;MIAISQAKMYLRIDDDHEDDLIHTLINMAEGIVRDYVMDFADGVAWRNPSADGANVMDAAALLILGELYQNRNSAAAPLSPTVRIILERLRSPALA
;
A
#
# COMPACT_ATOMS: atom_id res chain seq x y z
N MET A 1 4.50 -7.16 -4.36
CA MET A 1 5.64 -6.24 -4.63
C MET A 1 5.38 -5.61 -5.97
N ILE A 2 5.19 -4.30 -5.99
CA ILE A 2 4.71 -3.58 -7.17
C ILE A 2 5.89 -3.22 -8.08
N ALA A 3 5.81 -3.60 -9.36
CA ALA A 3 6.79 -3.17 -10.36
C ALA A 3 6.54 -1.71 -10.79
N ILE A 4 7.61 -0.99 -11.16
CA ILE A 4 7.48 0.41 -11.60
C ILE A 4 6.55 0.56 -12.81
N SER A 5 6.61 -0.38 -13.77
CA SER A 5 5.74 -0.39 -14.94
C SER A 5 4.25 -0.49 -14.58
N GLN A 6 3.92 -1.26 -13.53
CA GLN A 6 2.57 -1.39 -13.02
C GLN A 6 2.11 -0.11 -12.31
N ALA A 7 2.98 0.52 -11.54
CA ALA A 7 2.72 1.80 -10.90
C ALA A 7 2.48 2.92 -11.93
N LYS A 8 3.31 2.99 -12.97
CA LYS A 8 3.17 3.97 -14.07
C LYS A 8 1.88 3.78 -14.84
N MET A 9 1.54 2.53 -15.16
CA MET A 9 0.25 2.20 -15.79
C MET A 9 -0.93 2.64 -14.92
N TYR A 10 -0.86 2.43 -13.61
CA TYR A 10 -1.90 2.86 -12.67
C TYR A 10 -2.02 4.39 -12.57
N LEU A 11 -0.89 5.09 -12.54
CA LEU A 11 -0.83 6.56 -12.47
C LEU A 11 -1.05 7.25 -13.82
N ARG A 12 -1.13 6.48 -14.92
CA ARG A 12 -1.25 6.95 -16.31
C ARG A 12 -0.07 7.85 -16.72
N ILE A 13 1.14 7.38 -16.40
CA ILE A 13 2.41 8.04 -16.74
C ILE A 13 3.09 7.21 -17.82
N ASP A 14 3.39 7.85 -18.96
CA ASP A 14 3.98 7.19 -20.13
C ASP A 14 5.48 7.51 -20.31
N ASP A 15 6.04 8.43 -19.52
CA ASP A 15 7.44 8.83 -19.57
C ASP A 15 8.23 8.44 -18.30
N ASP A 16 9.55 8.60 -18.34
CA ASP A 16 10.47 8.12 -17.29
C ASP A 16 11.01 9.24 -16.37
N HIS A 17 10.54 10.49 -16.51
CA HIS A 17 11.14 11.62 -15.77
C HIS A 17 10.89 11.54 -14.26
N GLU A 18 9.81 10.88 -13.85
CA GLU A 18 9.40 10.76 -12.45
C GLU A 18 9.72 9.39 -11.84
N ASP A 19 10.51 8.54 -12.52
CA ASP A 19 10.74 7.15 -12.09
C ASP A 19 11.32 7.03 -10.67
N ASP A 20 12.29 7.87 -10.32
CA ASP A 20 12.88 7.90 -8.97
C ASP A 20 11.86 8.30 -7.89
N LEU A 21 10.98 9.25 -8.22
CA LEU A 21 9.89 9.66 -7.33
C LEU A 21 8.87 8.53 -7.18
N ILE A 22 8.45 7.92 -8.28
CA ILE A 22 7.50 6.81 -8.29
C ILE A 22 8.05 5.64 -7.46
N HIS A 23 9.34 5.32 -7.60
CA HIS A 23 10.01 4.31 -6.77
C HIS A 23 9.94 4.64 -5.27
N THR A 24 10.19 5.89 -4.91
CA THR A 24 10.09 6.35 -3.52
C THR A 24 8.67 6.17 -2.99
N LEU A 25 7.67 6.58 -3.79
CA LEU A 25 6.27 6.47 -3.40
C LEU A 25 5.77 5.02 -3.31
N ILE A 26 6.25 4.12 -4.17
CA ILE A 26 5.97 2.67 -4.06
C ILE A 26 6.48 2.16 -2.71
N ASN A 27 7.73 2.46 -2.36
CA ASN A 27 8.32 2.01 -1.10
C ASN A 27 7.54 2.54 0.12
N MET A 28 7.12 3.81 0.08
CA MET A 28 6.28 4.41 1.12
C MET A 28 4.91 3.74 1.21
N ALA A 29 4.24 3.52 0.08
CA ALA A 29 2.92 2.90 0.04
C ALA A 29 2.96 1.47 0.59
N GLU A 30 3.92 0.65 0.15
CA GLU A 30 4.10 -0.70 0.69
C GLU A 30 4.46 -0.69 2.18
N GLY A 31 5.27 0.28 2.62
CA GLY A 31 5.58 0.50 4.04
C GLY A 31 4.32 0.75 4.87
N ILE A 32 3.46 1.67 4.43
CA ILE A 32 2.20 2.00 5.12
C ILE A 32 1.27 0.77 5.18
N VAL A 33 1.16 0.01 4.10
CA VAL A 33 0.37 -1.24 4.10
C VAL A 33 0.93 -2.24 5.09
N ARG A 34 2.25 -2.46 5.07
CA ARG A 34 2.93 -3.36 6.02
C ARG A 34 2.69 -2.91 7.44
N ASP A 35 2.92 -1.65 7.77
CA ASP A 35 2.72 -1.10 9.12
C ASP A 35 1.26 -1.25 9.58
N TYR A 36 0.29 -1.00 8.69
CA TYR A 36 -1.13 -1.14 9.02
C TYR A 36 -1.52 -2.60 9.32
N VAL A 37 -1.05 -3.55 8.50
CA VAL A 37 -1.35 -4.97 8.70
C VAL A 37 -0.55 -5.55 9.87
N MET A 38 0.68 -5.09 10.07
CA MET A 38 1.58 -5.51 11.14
C MET A 38 1.27 -4.87 12.50
N ASP A 39 0.33 -3.92 12.58
CA ASP A 39 0.05 -3.13 13.77
C ASP A 39 0.12 -4.01 15.04
N PHE A 40 1.18 -3.73 15.80
CA PHE A 40 1.98 -4.60 16.66
C PHE A 40 1.27 -5.00 17.97
N ALA A 41 -0.06 -5.04 17.98
CA ALA A 41 -0.84 -5.19 19.21
C ALA A 41 -0.54 -6.50 19.96
N ASP A 42 -0.15 -7.58 19.27
CA ASP A 42 -0.07 -8.92 19.88
C ASP A 42 1.29 -9.63 19.76
N GLY A 43 2.34 -8.97 19.28
CA GLY A 43 3.68 -9.58 19.20
C GLY A 43 3.78 -10.84 18.33
N VAL A 44 2.77 -11.12 17.51
CA VAL A 44 2.74 -12.26 16.60
C VAL A 44 3.64 -11.93 15.41
N ALA A 45 4.71 -12.72 15.24
CA ALA A 45 5.61 -12.60 14.10
C ALA A 45 4.81 -12.63 12.79
N TRP A 46 5.12 -11.69 11.89
CA TRP A 46 4.53 -11.59 10.56
C TRP A 46 4.41 -12.96 9.89
N ARG A 47 3.19 -13.44 9.70
CA ARG A 47 2.93 -14.61 8.88
C ARG A 47 2.87 -14.13 7.44
N ASN A 48 3.78 -14.64 6.61
CA ASN A 48 3.80 -14.31 5.19
C ASN A 48 2.38 -14.51 4.62
N PRO A 49 1.76 -13.47 4.02
CA PRO A 49 0.39 -13.57 3.54
C PRO A 49 0.24 -14.70 2.52
N SER A 50 -0.96 -15.29 2.44
CA SER A 50 -1.31 -16.15 1.32
C SER A 50 -1.18 -15.38 0.00
N ALA A 51 -1.12 -16.08 -1.15
CA ALA A 51 -1.09 -15.42 -2.45
C ALA A 51 -2.23 -14.40 -2.62
N ASP A 52 -3.42 -14.72 -2.11
CA ASP A 52 -4.56 -13.80 -2.10
C ASP A 52 -4.32 -12.58 -1.20
N GLY A 53 -3.69 -12.76 -0.04
CA GLY A 53 -3.32 -11.67 0.84
C GLY A 53 -2.29 -10.72 0.22
N ALA A 54 -1.31 -11.27 -0.53
CA ALA A 54 -0.33 -10.46 -1.25
C ALA A 54 -1.00 -9.58 -2.33
N ASN A 55 -1.97 -10.14 -3.08
CA ASN A 55 -2.73 -9.38 -4.07
C ASN A 55 -3.53 -8.23 -3.45
N VAL A 56 -4.12 -8.47 -2.27
CA VAL A 56 -4.89 -7.45 -1.54
C VAL A 56 -3.97 -6.33 -1.03
N MET A 57 -2.77 -6.68 -0.52
CA MET A 57 -1.76 -5.71 -0.12
C MET A 57 -1.27 -4.86 -1.29
N ASP A 58 -1.00 -5.48 -2.44
CA ASP A 58 -0.57 -4.78 -3.65
C ASP A 58 -1.68 -3.83 -4.16
N ALA A 59 -2.95 -4.25 -4.13
CA ALA A 59 -4.07 -3.37 -4.48
C ALA A 59 -4.20 -2.17 -3.53
N ALA A 60 -4.04 -2.39 -2.22
CA ALA A 60 -4.05 -1.31 -1.24
C ALA A 60 -2.87 -0.34 -1.43
N ALA A 61 -1.67 -0.86 -1.71
CA ALA A 61 -0.49 -0.04 -1.97
C ALA A 61 -0.64 0.80 -3.24
N LEU A 62 -1.29 0.30 -4.30
CA LEU A 62 -1.61 1.11 -5.49
C LEU A 62 -2.59 2.25 -5.19
N LEU A 63 -3.61 2.01 -4.36
CA LEU A 63 -4.55 3.07 -3.94
C LEU A 63 -3.83 4.16 -3.14
N ILE A 64 -2.96 3.77 -2.19
CA ILE A 64 -2.14 4.71 -1.40
C ILE A 64 -1.17 5.47 -2.31
N LEU A 65 -0.52 4.78 -3.25
CA LEU A 65 0.38 5.39 -4.22
C LEU A 65 -0.33 6.50 -5.02
N GLY A 66 -1.54 6.23 -5.50
CA GLY A 66 -2.37 7.23 -6.19
C GLY A 66 -2.62 8.47 -5.32
N GLU A 67 -2.96 8.25 -4.05
CA GLU A 67 -3.21 9.34 -3.09
C GLU A 67 -1.96 10.18 -2.83
N LEU A 68 -0.81 9.53 -2.60
CA LEU A 68 0.47 10.19 -2.37
C LEU A 68 0.94 10.98 -3.61
N TYR A 69 0.74 10.40 -4.79
CA TYR A 69 1.13 11.02 -6.04
C TYR A 69 0.26 12.24 -6.39
N GLN A 70 -1.04 12.19 -6.11
CA GLN A 70 -1.97 13.31 -6.35
C GLN A 70 -1.84 14.42 -5.30
N ASN A 71 -1.54 14.08 -4.04
CA ASN A 71 -1.53 15.01 -2.92
C ASN A 71 -0.12 15.32 -2.39
N ARG A 72 0.87 15.48 -3.28
CA ARG A 72 2.28 15.72 -2.90
C ARG A 72 2.49 16.89 -1.94
N ASN A 73 1.57 17.87 -1.96
CA ASN A 73 1.65 19.10 -1.17
C ASN A 73 0.51 19.26 -0.15
N SER A 74 -0.30 18.23 0.07
CA SER A 74 -1.44 18.31 0.99
C SER A 74 -1.34 17.24 2.06
N ALA A 75 -1.79 17.58 3.28
CA ALA A 75 -1.89 16.67 4.41
C ALA A 75 -3.06 15.69 4.25
N ALA A 76 -3.21 15.10 3.07
CA ALA A 76 -4.21 14.08 2.80
C ALA A 76 -3.83 12.81 3.53
N ALA A 77 -4.81 12.14 4.13
CA ALA A 77 -4.58 10.91 4.86
C ALA A 77 -4.43 9.76 3.84
N PRO A 78 -3.22 9.15 3.68
CA PRO A 78 -2.99 8.11 2.68
C PRO A 78 -3.86 6.86 2.90
N LEU A 79 -4.29 6.63 4.15
CA LEU A 79 -5.22 5.57 4.53
C LEU A 79 -6.67 6.04 4.40
N SER A 80 -7.17 6.05 3.16
CA SER A 80 -8.59 6.28 2.89
C SER A 80 -9.47 5.19 3.53
N PRO A 81 -10.77 5.44 3.79
CA PRO A 81 -11.67 4.44 4.35
C PRO A 81 -11.70 3.14 3.54
N THR A 82 -11.62 3.24 2.21
CA THR A 82 -11.55 2.09 1.29
C THR A 82 -10.31 1.24 1.55
N VAL A 83 -9.13 1.88 1.68
CA VAL A 83 -7.88 1.17 1.96
C VAL A 83 -7.96 0.44 3.30
N ARG A 84 -8.54 1.07 4.33
CA ARG A 84 -8.73 0.44 5.65
C ARG A 84 -9.63 -0.79 5.57
N ILE A 85 -10.81 -0.69 4.93
CA ILE A 85 -11.75 -1.81 4.80
C ILE A 85 -11.08 -3.01 4.09
N ILE A 86 -10.28 -2.75 3.06
CA ILE A 86 -9.59 -3.80 2.32
C ILE A 86 -8.52 -4.47 3.19
N LEU A 87 -7.75 -3.69 3.94
CA LEU A 87 -6.68 -4.19 4.80
C LEU A 87 -7.17 -4.82 6.11
N GLU A 88 -8.34 -4.42 6.63
CA GLU A 88 -8.99 -5.05 7.79
C GLU A 88 -9.28 -6.53 7.55
N ARG A 89 -9.52 -6.94 6.30
CA ARG A 89 -9.71 -8.37 5.94
C ARG A 89 -8.42 -9.19 6.09
N LEU A 90 -7.27 -8.53 6.08
CA LEU A 90 -5.95 -9.15 6.26
C LEU A 90 -5.50 -9.13 7.72
N ARG A 91 -6.05 -8.23 8.55
CA ARG A 91 -5.89 -8.32 9.99
C ARG A 91 -6.59 -9.60 10.43
N SER A 92 -5.82 -10.57 10.91
CA SER A 92 -6.40 -11.72 11.61
C SER A 92 -7.18 -11.16 12.79
N PRO A 93 -8.49 -11.48 12.95
CA PRO A 93 -9.18 -11.11 14.17
C PRO A 93 -8.41 -11.78 15.31
N ALA A 94 -7.93 -10.99 16.27
CA ALA A 94 -7.53 -11.52 17.56
C ALA A 94 -8.71 -12.36 18.04
N LEU A 95 -8.53 -13.67 18.13
CA LEU A 95 -9.56 -14.60 18.59
C LEU A 95 -10.04 -14.11 19.95
N ALA A 96 -11.29 -13.65 20.00
CA ALA A 96 -12.01 -13.39 21.24
C ALA A 96 -12.33 -14.70 21.97
#